data_AF-A0A0M9UC05-F1
#
_entry.id   AF-A0A0M9UC05-F1
#
_cell.length_a   1.000
_cell.length_b   1.000
_cell.length_c   1.000
_cell.angle_alpha   90.00
_cell.angle_beta   90.00
_cell.angle_gamma   90.00
#
_symmetry.space_group_name_H-M   'P 1'
#
loop_
_entity.id
_entity.type
_entity.pdbx_description
1 polymer ?
#
loop_
_entity_poly.entity_id
_entity_poly.type
_entity_poly.pdbx_seq_one_letter_code
_entity_poly.pdbx_strand_id
1 'polypeptide(L)'
;MQIGRASEEYVEGLLQEMGEPILRRHAYFTTPEGKRAFIDFETENYLIEVKNLSRPTLSSRFVEQAGKYLEISEEIGKPLRYYFTNQPPNESMIKLFKKYGIEWYHIPMP
;
A
#
# COMPACT_ATOMS: atom_id res chain seq x y z
N MET A 1 10.83 15.93 -10.32
CA MET A 1 10.29 15.17 -9.17
C MET A 1 10.03 13.74 -9.62
N GLN A 2 10.43 12.75 -8.83
CA GLN A 2 10.16 11.35 -9.09
C GLN A 2 8.67 11.11 -8.77
N ILE A 3 7.88 10.66 -9.76
CA ILE A 3 6.41 10.58 -9.68
C ILE A 3 5.90 9.81 -8.42
N GLY A 4 6.63 8.78 -7.97
CA GLY A 4 6.27 8.04 -6.75
C GLY A 4 6.35 8.88 -5.47
N ARG A 5 7.36 9.76 -5.36
CA ARG A 5 7.50 10.64 -4.19
C ARG A 5 6.35 11.64 -4.06
N ALA A 6 5.85 12.15 -5.19
CA ALA A 6 4.72 13.07 -5.18
C ALA A 6 3.40 12.36 -4.78
N SER A 7 3.24 11.10 -5.17
CA SER A 7 2.13 10.25 -4.70
C SER A 7 2.16 10.03 -3.20
N GLU A 8 3.32 9.67 -2.66
CA GLU A 8 3.50 9.47 -1.22
C GLU A 8 3.25 10.76 -0.43
N GLU A 9 3.82 11.89 -0.86
CA GLU A 9 3.61 13.20 -0.21
C GLU A 9 2.13 13.61 -0.20
N TYR A 10 1.38 13.31 -1.26
CA TYR A 10 -0.06 13.58 -1.31
C TYR A 10 -0.84 12.70 -0.33
N VAL A 11 -0.57 11.39 -0.30
CA VAL A 11 -1.23 10.48 0.66
C VAL A 11 -0.88 10.86 2.10
N GLU A 12 0.36 11.25 2.37
CA GLU A 12 0.78 11.75 3.68
C GLU A 12 -0.03 12.97 4.11
N GLY A 13 -0.24 13.95 3.22
CA GLY A 13 -1.09 15.11 3.49
C GLY A 13 -2.54 14.72 3.82
N LEU A 14 -3.12 13.80 3.05
CA LEU A 14 -4.49 13.31 3.29
C LEU A 14 -4.62 12.62 4.66
N LEU A 15 -3.65 11.79 5.04
CA LEU A 15 -3.65 11.12 6.34
C LEU A 15 -3.58 12.13 7.48
N GLN A 16 -2.75 13.17 7.35
CA GLN A 16 -2.67 14.25 8.34
C GLN A 16 -3.99 15.03 8.46
N GLU A 17 -4.64 15.35 7.34
CA GLU A 17 -5.95 16.04 7.34
C GLU A 17 -7.05 15.19 7.99
N MET A 18 -6.98 13.87 7.85
CA MET A 18 -7.89 12.92 8.49
C MET A 18 -7.58 12.67 9.97
N GLY A 19 -6.49 13.24 10.49
CA GLY A 19 -6.04 13.00 11.86
C GLY A 19 -5.45 11.60 12.08
N GLU A 20 -4.95 10.95 11.03
CA GLU A 20 -4.26 9.67 11.13
C GLU A 20 -2.74 9.90 11.27
N PRO A 21 -2.14 9.63 12.45
CA PRO A 21 -0.71 9.83 12.66
C PRO A 21 0.11 8.77 11.91
N ILE A 22 1.09 9.23 11.12
CA ILE A 22 2.08 8.36 10.50
C ILE A 22 3.20 8.11 11.50
N LEU A 23 3.33 6.86 11.94
CA LEU A 23 4.38 6.45 12.88
C LEU A 23 5.73 6.30 12.18
N ARG A 24 5.72 5.69 10.99
CA ARG A 24 6.92 5.47 10.16
C ARG A 24 6.59 5.66 8.69
N ARG A 25 7.49 6.36 7.98
CA ARG A 25 7.56 6.40 6.52
C ARG A 25 8.55 5.35 6.03
N HIS A 26 8.28 4.77 4.87
CA HIS A 26 9.06 3.67 4.29
C HIS A 26 9.35 2.59 5.34
N ALA A 27 8.28 2.15 6.01
CA ALA A 27 8.33 1.23 7.12
C ALA A 27 8.97 -0.09 6.67
N TYR A 28 10.10 -0.39 7.32
CA TYR A 28 10.91 -1.56 7.05
C TYR A 28 10.47 -2.73 7.94
N PHE A 29 10.22 -3.87 7.32
CA PHE A 29 9.86 -5.12 8.00
C PHE A 29 10.71 -6.28 7.49
N THR A 30 10.96 -7.24 8.38
CA THR A 30 11.55 -8.53 8.04
C THR A 30 10.44 -9.56 8.06
N THR A 31 10.25 -10.30 6.97
CA THR A 31 9.26 -11.39 6.94
C THR A 31 9.73 -12.58 7.78
N PRO A 32 8.82 -13.53 8.12
CA PRO A 32 9.20 -14.75 8.84
C PRO A 32 10.32 -15.56 8.15
N GLU A 33 10.38 -15.50 6.82
CA GLU A 33 11.43 -16.13 6.00
C GLU A 33 12.76 -15.34 5.94
N GLY A 34 12.87 -14.22 6.65
CA GLY A 34 14.04 -13.34 6.65
C GLY A 34 14.13 -12.41 5.44
N LYS A 35 13.08 -12.28 4.63
CA LYS A 35 13.06 -11.38 3.46
C LYS A 35 12.68 -9.96 3.88
N ARG A 36 13.11 -8.97 3.10
CA ARG A 36 12.88 -7.54 3.41
C ARG A 36 11.63 -6.99 2.73
N ALA A 37 10.74 -6.33 3.46
CA ALA A 37 9.60 -5.61 2.89
C ALA A 37 9.66 -4.12 3.25
N PHE A 38 9.23 -3.30 2.29
CA PHE A 38 9.19 -1.85 2.40
C PHE A 38 7.77 -1.40 2.10
N ILE A 39 7.05 -0.99 3.13
CA ILE A 39 5.67 -0.49 3.01
C ILE A 39 5.72 1.02 3.18
N ASP A 40 4.99 1.76 2.35
CA ASP A 40 5.15 3.22 2.28
C ASP A 40 4.85 3.93 3.60
N PHE A 41 3.79 3.52 4.29
CA PHE A 41 3.46 4.06 5.62
C PHE A 41 3.01 3.00 6.61
N GLU A 42 3.37 3.22 7.87
CA GLU A 42 2.75 2.60 9.02
C GLU A 42 2.06 3.67 9.85
N THR A 43 0.79 3.46 10.16
CA THR A 43 0.01 4.26 11.12
C THR A 43 -0.24 3.46 12.39
N GLU A 44 -0.96 4.03 13.35
CA GLU A 44 -1.43 3.29 14.53
C GLU A 44 -2.35 2.13 14.14
N ASN A 45 -3.20 2.35 13.14
CA ASN A 45 -4.31 1.45 12.83
C ASN A 45 -4.06 0.55 11.61
N TYR A 46 -3.22 0.95 10.65
CA TYR A 46 -3.05 0.21 9.40
C TYR A 46 -1.68 0.42 8.75
N LEU A 47 -1.36 -0.48 7.83
CA LEU A 47 -0.26 -0.38 6.87
C LEU A 47 -0.78 0.15 5.55
N ILE A 48 -0.01 1.01 4.88
CA ILE A 48 -0.42 1.64 3.63
C ILE A 48 0.65 1.45 2.57
N GLU A 49 0.24 0.93 1.43
CA GLU A 49 1.03 0.92 0.20
C GLU A 49 0.41 1.89 -0.81
N VAL A 50 1.22 2.82 -1.32
CA VAL A 50 0.84 3.79 -2.34
C VAL A 50 1.25 3.27 -3.71
N LYS A 51 0.32 3.29 -4.65
CA LYS A 51 0.52 2.84 -6.03
C LYS A 51 0.25 3.95 -7.03
N ASN A 52 1.27 4.23 -7.83
CA ASN A 52 1.18 5.00 -9.05
C ASN A 52 1.53 4.09 -10.23
N LEU A 53 0.51 3.61 -10.94
CA LEU A 53 0.65 2.60 -11.99
C LEU A 53 0.50 3.22 -13.36
N SER A 54 1.55 3.18 -14.19
CA SER A 54 1.43 3.59 -15.59
C SER A 54 0.38 2.79 -16.37
N ARG A 55 0.18 1.52 -15.98
CA ARG A 55 -0.90 0.66 -16.46
C ARG A 55 -1.35 -0.30 -15.35
N PRO A 56 -2.64 -0.33 -14.96
CA PRO A 56 -3.14 -1.23 -13.93
C PRO A 56 -3.21 -2.65 -14.50
N THR A 57 -2.16 -3.44 -14.23
CA THR A 57 -2.04 -4.83 -14.69
C THR A 57 -1.60 -5.70 -13.53
N LEU A 58 -2.25 -6.87 -13.37
CA LEU A 58 -1.87 -7.85 -12.36
C LEU A 58 -0.62 -8.62 -12.83
N SER A 59 0.55 -8.14 -12.44
CA SER A 59 1.82 -8.84 -12.70
C SER A 59 2.14 -9.83 -11.58
N SER A 60 2.97 -10.84 -11.88
CA SER A 60 3.48 -11.77 -10.86
C SER A 60 4.19 -11.05 -9.71
N ARG A 61 4.98 -10.01 -10.02
CA ARG A 61 5.65 -9.17 -9.03
C ARG A 61 4.66 -8.44 -8.12
N PHE A 62 3.55 -7.97 -8.67
CA PHE A 62 2.50 -7.33 -7.87
C PHE A 62 1.87 -8.33 -6.90
N VAL A 63 1.55 -9.53 -7.38
CA VAL A 63 0.98 -10.61 -6.56
C VAL A 63 1.93 -11.00 -5.42
N GLU A 64 3.22 -11.20 -5.75
CA GLU A 64 4.25 -11.56 -4.76
C GLU A 64 4.42 -10.47 -3.70
N GLN A 65 4.46 -9.20 -4.11
CA GLN A 65 4.57 -8.07 -3.17
C GLN A 65 3.33 -7.98 -2.28
N ALA A 66 2.12 -8.06 -2.86
CA ALA A 66 0.88 -7.97 -2.09
C ALA A 66 0.74 -9.12 -1.09
N GLY A 67 1.12 -10.35 -1.47
CA GLY A 67 1.14 -11.50 -0.56
C GLY A 67 2.13 -11.29 0.58
N LYS A 68 3.34 -10.82 0.27
CA LYS A 68 4.36 -10.52 1.28
C LYS A 68 3.91 -9.46 2.28
N TYR A 69 3.23 -8.42 1.81
CA TYR A 69 2.78 -7.33 2.69
C TYR A 69 1.57 -7.77 3.52
N LEU A 70 0.75 -8.68 3.00
CA LEU A 70 -0.33 -9.31 3.76
C LEU A 70 0.23 -10.14 4.93
N GLU A 71 1.27 -10.96 4.70
CA GLU A 71 1.91 -11.73 5.78
C GLU A 71 2.40 -10.83 6.92
N ILE A 72 3.00 -9.69 6.59
CA ILE A 72 3.46 -8.70 7.58
C ILE A 72 2.28 -8.06 8.31
N SER A 73 1.23 -7.68 7.57
CA SER A 73 0.00 -7.14 8.12
C SER A 73 -0.63 -8.07 9.15
N GLU A 74 -0.66 -9.38 8.86
CA GLU A 74 -1.16 -10.40 9.77
C GLU A 74 -0.25 -10.58 10.99
N GLU A 75 1.08 -10.59 10.79
CA GLU A 75 2.07 -10.76 11.87
C GLU A 75 2.02 -9.61 12.90
N ILE A 76 1.93 -8.36 12.44
CA ILE A 76 1.92 -7.20 13.34
C ILE A 76 0.51 -6.81 13.80
N GLY A 77 -0.53 -7.48 13.30
CA GLY A 77 -1.92 -7.22 13.67
C GLY A 77 -2.47 -5.89 13.15
N LYS A 78 -1.96 -5.37 12.02
CA LYS A 78 -2.44 -4.12 11.40
C LYS A 78 -2.94 -4.40 9.99
N PRO A 79 -4.20 -4.09 9.63
CA PRO A 79 -4.72 -4.26 8.28
C PRO A 79 -3.89 -3.54 7.21
N LEU A 80 -3.77 -4.15 6.04
CA LEU A 80 -3.11 -3.56 4.86
C LEU A 80 -4.11 -2.84 3.96
N ARG A 81 -3.74 -1.64 3.51
CA ARG A 81 -4.52 -0.82 2.58
C ARG A 81 -3.68 -0.39 1.38
N TYR A 82 -4.29 -0.39 0.19
CA TYR A 82 -3.67 0.11 -1.04
C TYR A 82 -4.29 1.42 -1.50
N TYR A 83 -3.46 2.43 -1.73
CA TYR A 83 -3.89 3.76 -2.18
C TYR A 83 -3.39 3.98 -3.60
N PHE A 84 -4.31 4.07 -4.56
CA PHE A 84 -4.01 4.28 -5.97
C PHE A 84 -4.16 5.76 -6.34
N THR A 85 -3.08 6.41 -6.77
CA THR A 85 -3.05 7.88 -6.91
C THR A 85 -3.15 8.40 -8.34
N ASN A 86 -3.23 7.52 -9.35
CA ASN A 86 -3.28 7.95 -10.75
C ASN A 86 -4.35 7.19 -11.57
N GLN A 87 -4.46 5.87 -11.38
CA GLN A 87 -5.47 5.03 -12.00
C GLN A 87 -5.94 3.97 -10.99
N PRO A 88 -7.23 3.60 -10.99
CA PRO A 88 -7.72 2.56 -10.10
C PRO A 88 -7.15 1.19 -10.48
N PRO A 89 -7.16 0.21 -9.56
CA PRO A 89 -6.83 -1.17 -9.89
C PRO A 89 -7.79 -1.73 -10.94
N ASN A 90 -7.30 -2.66 -11.77
CA ASN A 90 -8.16 -3.38 -12.71
C ASN A 90 -8.94 -4.51 -12.02
N GLU A 91 -9.87 -5.15 -12.73
CA GLU A 91 -10.71 -6.23 -12.18
C GLU A 91 -9.91 -7.40 -11.57
N SER A 92 -8.80 -7.80 -12.20
CA SER A 92 -7.97 -8.91 -11.71
C SER A 92 -7.29 -8.56 -10.39
N MET A 93 -6.84 -7.31 -10.24
CA MET A 93 -6.29 -6.79 -8.99
C MET A 93 -7.36 -6.68 -7.91
N ILE A 94 -8.55 -6.20 -8.25
CA ILE A 94 -9.70 -6.14 -7.32
C ILE A 94 -10.06 -7.54 -6.83
N LYS A 95 -10.06 -8.55 -7.71
CA LYS A 95 -10.28 -9.97 -7.34
C LYS A 95 -9.20 -10.47 -6.39
N LEU A 96 -7.92 -10.11 -6.61
CA LEU A 96 -6.83 -10.43 -5.69
C LEU A 96 -7.06 -9.79 -4.31
N PHE A 97 -7.33 -8.48 -4.26
CA PHE A 97 -7.57 -7.77 -3.01
C PHE A 97 -8.75 -8.33 -2.24
N LYS A 98 -9.86 -8.65 -2.93
CA LYS A 98 -11.01 -9.31 -2.31
C LYS A 98 -10.66 -10.69 -1.75
N LYS A 99 -9.84 -11.48 -2.46
CA LYS A 99 -9.36 -12.78 -1.98
C LYS A 99 -8.49 -12.63 -0.72
N TYR A 100 -7.69 -11.57 -0.66
CA TYR A 100 -6.77 -11.29 0.45
C TYR A 100 -7.41 -10.49 1.59
N GLY A 101 -8.65 -10.02 1.45
CA GLY A 101 -9.26 -9.12 2.43
C GLY A 101 -8.55 -7.77 2.54
N ILE A 102 -7.83 -7.34 1.51
CA ILE A 102 -7.10 -6.07 1.46
C ILE A 102 -8.05 -4.97 1.00
N GLU A 103 -8.13 -3.88 1.77
CA GLU A 103 -8.86 -2.68 1.35
C GLU A 103 -8.06 -1.87 0.33
N TRP A 104 -8.76 -1.21 -0.58
CA TRP A 104 -8.12 -0.33 -1.54
C TRP A 104 -8.97 0.92 -1.83
N TYR A 105 -8.27 2.00 -2.17
CA TYR A 105 -8.86 3.31 -2.43
C TYR A 105 -8.25 3.88 -3.71
N HIS A 106 -9.07 4.54 -4.54
CA HIS A 106 -8.59 5.34 -5.65
C HIS A 106 -8.73 6.82 -5.28
N ILE A 107 -7.59 7.46 -5.05
CA ILE A 107 -7.47 8.85 -4.60
C ILE A 107 -6.55 9.61 -5.57
N PRO A 108 -7.07 10.00 -6.74
CA PRO A 108 -6.26 10.62 -7.78
C PRO A 108 -5.60 11.90 -7.24
N MET A 109 -4.30 12.04 -7.51
CA MET A 109 -3.62 13.31 -7.31
C MET A 109 -4.21 14.38 -8.26
N PRO A 110 -4.36 15.62 -7.79
CA PRO A 110 -4.79 16.75 -8.62
C PRO A 110 -3.75 17.14 -9.69
#